data_AF-B7VD85-F1
#
_entry.id   AF-B7VD85-F1
#
_cell.length_a   1.000
_cell.length_b   1.000
_cell.length_c   1.000
_cell.angle_alpha   90.00
_cell.angle_beta   90.00
_cell.angle_gamma   90.00
#
_symmetry.space_group_name_H-M   'P 1'
#
loop_
_entity.id
_entity.type
_entity.pdbx_description
1 polymer ?
#
loop_
_entity_poly.entity_id
_entity_poly.type
_entity_poly.pdbx_seq_one_letter_code
_entity_poly.pdbx_strand_id
1 'polypeptide(L)'
;MLAIEPRIVRDEPGYFVSLLCIGLLVSLFVASLYRNSEVLWAGIFLPSLGLMFLASYFFDHKAFFLRGLMWICEHFSRPCSRNMAFFYFGICMMPGAVALIHTLKNW
;
A
#
# COMPACT_ATOMS: atom_id res chain seq x y z
N MET A 1 9.19 19.79 40.50
CA MET A 1 8.30 18.93 39.69
C MET A 1 8.51 19.33 38.24
N LEU A 2 9.19 18.49 37.43
CA LEU A 2 9.48 18.78 36.02
C LEU A 2 8.17 18.65 35.22
N ALA A 3 7.69 19.77 34.69
CA ALA A 3 6.62 19.78 33.71
C ALA A 3 7.16 19.19 32.41
N ILE A 4 6.83 17.92 32.14
CA ILE A 4 7.01 17.33 30.82
C ILE A 4 5.92 17.98 29.96
N GLU A 5 6.27 19.04 29.23
CA GLU A 5 5.43 19.51 28.13
C GLU A 5 5.18 18.31 27.21
N PRO A 6 3.92 17.89 26.96
CA PRO A 6 3.66 16.91 25.93
C PRO A 6 4.15 17.56 24.64
N ARG A 7 5.20 16.98 24.05
CA ARG A 7 5.65 17.35 22.71
C ARG A 7 4.45 17.07 21.80
N ILE A 8 3.66 18.11 21.51
CA ILE A 8 2.56 18.05 20.56
C ILE A 8 3.25 17.83 19.22
N VAL A 9 3.45 16.55 18.88
CA VAL A 9 3.83 16.12 17.55
C VAL A 9 2.68 16.64 16.69
N ARG A 10 2.89 17.76 16.02
CA ARG A 10 1.98 18.19 14.96
C ARG A 10 2.02 17.05 13.96
N ASP A 11 0.95 16.28 13.89
CA ASP A 11 0.70 15.38 12.77
C ASP A 11 0.55 16.27 11.55
N GLU A 12 1.68 16.65 10.95
CA GLU A 12 1.69 17.23 9.62
C GLU A 12 0.99 16.20 8.74
N PRO A 13 -0.17 16.53 8.15
CA PRO A 13 -0.89 15.57 7.33
C PRO A 13 0.07 15.18 6.21
N GLY A 14 0.50 13.91 6.19
CA GLY A 14 1.56 13.41 5.32
C GLY A 14 1.14 13.35 3.85
N TYR A 15 0.82 14.50 3.28
CA TYR A 15 0.44 14.71 1.89
C TYR A 15 1.59 14.39 0.96
N PHE A 16 2.83 14.72 1.35
CA PHE A 16 4.01 14.38 0.56
C PHE A 16 4.19 12.87 0.42
N VAL A 17 4.11 12.13 1.53
CA VAL A 17 4.17 10.66 1.53
C VAL A 17 3.01 10.07 0.72
N SER A 18 1.81 10.64 0.90
CA SER A 18 0.62 10.23 0.16
C SER A 18 0.79 10.42 -1.36
N LEU A 19 1.27 11.58 -1.80
CA LEU A 19 1.57 11.89 -3.20
C LEU A 19 2.63 10.96 -3.78
N LEU A 20 3.67 10.64 -3.00
CA LEU A 20 4.72 9.72 -3.40
C LEU A 20 4.16 8.30 -3.57
N CYS A 21 3.33 7.83 -2.64
CA CYS A 21 2.65 6.53 -2.75
C CYS A 21 1.72 6.47 -3.98
N ILE A 22 0.90 7.49 -4.19
CA ILE A 22 0.00 7.58 -5.35
C ILE A 22 0.81 7.62 -6.65
N GLY A 23 1.84 8.46 -6.73
CA GLY A 23 2.71 8.57 -7.90
C GLY A 23 3.44 7.27 -8.22
N LEU A 24 3.90 6.55 -7.19
CA LEU A 24 4.52 5.24 -7.35
C LEU A 24 3.51 4.20 -7.87
N LEU A 25 2.30 4.15 -7.31
CA LEU A 25 1.26 3.23 -7.80
C LEU A 25 0.83 3.54 -9.23
N VAL A 26 0.59 4.81 -9.55
CA VAL A 26 0.18 5.23 -10.89
C VAL A 26 1.29 4.94 -11.90
N SER A 27 2.55 5.22 -11.56
CA SER A 27 3.68 4.94 -12.46
C SER A 27 3.86 3.44 -12.70
N LEU A 28 3.72 2.60 -11.67
CA LEU A 28 3.75 1.13 -11.83
C LEU A 28 2.55 0.60 -12.63
N PHE A 29 1.37 1.16 -12.43
CA PHE A 29 0.18 0.79 -13.19
C PHE A 29 0.34 1.15 -14.68
N VAL A 30 0.80 2.36 -14.98
CA VAL A 30 1.11 2.79 -16.35
C VAL A 30 2.22 1.91 -16.96
N ALA A 31 3.28 1.61 -16.20
CA ALA A 31 4.33 0.70 -16.66
C ALA A 31 3.78 -0.70 -17.01
N SER A 32 2.81 -1.19 -16.23
CA SER A 32 2.13 -2.46 -16.50
C SER A 32 1.28 -2.46 -17.76
N LEU A 33 0.74 -1.31 -18.17
CA LEU A 33 -0.10 -1.21 -19.37
C LEU A 33 0.71 -1.02 -20.66
N TYR A 34 1.87 -0.36 -20.58
CA TYR A 34 2.61 0.06 -21.77
C TYR A 34 3.85 -0.79 -22.09
N ARG A 35 4.26 -1.71 -21.22
CA ARG A 35 5.44 -2.56 -21.45
C ARG A 35 5.01 -3.97 -21.89
N ASN A 36 5.70 -4.51 -22.88
CA ASN A 36 5.58 -5.90 -23.36
C ASN A 36 5.81 -7.00 -22.29
N SER A 37 6.14 -6.62 -21.06
CA SER A 37 6.36 -7.53 -19.93
C SER A 37 5.27 -7.36 -18.88
N GLU A 38 4.01 -7.42 -19.30
CA GLU A 38 2.83 -7.19 -18.45
C GLU A 38 2.87 -8.04 -17.17
N VAL A 39 3.31 -9.29 -17.27
CA VAL A 39 3.44 -10.22 -16.14
C VAL A 39 4.49 -9.76 -15.11
N LEU A 40 5.63 -9.21 -15.58
CA LEU A 40 6.68 -8.69 -14.69
C LEU A 40 6.16 -7.47 -13.92
N TRP A 41 5.56 -6.52 -14.64
CA TRP A 41 5.10 -5.27 -14.05
C TRP A 41 3.88 -5.46 -13.16
N ALA A 42 2.95 -6.35 -13.52
CA ALA A 42 1.89 -6.81 -12.62
C ALA A 42 2.48 -7.50 -11.38
N GLY A 43 3.52 -8.31 -11.56
CA GLY A 43 4.28 -8.94 -10.48
C GLY A 43 4.96 -7.96 -9.53
N ILE A 44 5.30 -6.74 -9.96
CA ILE A 44 5.84 -5.67 -9.11
C ILE A 44 4.71 -4.82 -8.52
N PHE A 45 3.69 -4.51 -9.33
CA PHE A 45 2.56 -3.66 -8.95
C PHE A 45 1.74 -4.27 -7.82
N LEU A 46 1.37 -5.55 -7.93
CA LEU A 46 0.51 -6.21 -6.94
C LEU A 46 1.18 -6.27 -5.55
N PRO A 47 2.42 -6.74 -5.38
CA PRO A 47 3.11 -6.71 -4.09
C PRO A 47 3.29 -5.30 -3.55
N SER A 48 3.58 -4.32 -4.41
CA SER A 48 3.69 -2.91 -3.99
C SER A 48 2.38 -2.38 -3.43
N LEU A 49 1.25 -2.69 -4.09
CA LEU A 49 -0.08 -2.35 -3.60
C LEU A 49 -0.40 -3.07 -2.28
N GLY A 50 -0.06 -4.35 -2.18
CA GLY A 50 -0.20 -5.13 -0.94
C GLY A 50 0.58 -4.49 0.21
N LEU A 51 1.84 -4.12 -0.02
CA LEU A 51 2.68 -3.45 0.97
C LEU A 51 2.08 -2.10 1.40
N MET A 52 1.38 -1.39 0.52
CA MET A 52 0.65 -0.17 0.90
C MET A 52 -0.57 -0.44 1.77
N PHE A 53 -1.31 -1.53 1.55
CA PHE A 53 -2.35 -1.99 2.49
C PHE A 53 -1.77 -2.39 3.85
N LEU A 54 -0.61 -3.04 3.86
CA LEU A 54 0.07 -3.37 5.11
C LEU A 54 0.58 -2.10 5.82
N ALA A 55 1.15 -1.16 5.06
CA ALA A 55 1.59 0.13 5.59
C ALA A 55 0.41 0.94 6.15
N SER A 56 -0.79 0.85 5.54
CA SER A 56 -1.97 1.51 6.08
C SER A 56 -2.39 0.97 7.42
N TYR A 57 -2.10 -0.30 7.75
CA TYR A 57 -2.38 -0.83 9.08
C TYR A 57 -1.54 -0.16 10.20
N PHE A 58 -0.30 0.24 9.91
CA PHE A 58 0.62 0.83 10.90
C PHE A 58 0.65 2.36 10.88
N PHE A 59 0.40 2.98 9.73
CA PHE A 59 0.62 4.41 9.50
C PHE A 59 -0.63 5.17 9.01
N ASP A 60 -1.83 4.64 9.25
CA ASP A 60 -3.10 5.32 8.89
C ASP A 60 -3.19 6.76 9.41
N HIS A 61 -2.63 7.04 10.59
CA HIS A 61 -2.61 8.36 11.21
C HIS A 61 -1.65 9.35 10.52
N LYS A 62 -0.63 8.87 9.80
CA LYS A 62 0.44 9.72 9.24
C LYS A 62 0.19 10.20 7.83
N ALA A 63 -0.53 9.44 7.00
CA ALA A 63 -0.68 9.74 5.58
C ALA A 63 -2.14 9.65 5.13
N PHE A 64 -2.61 10.70 4.44
CA PHE A 64 -3.96 10.78 3.88
C PHE A 64 -4.30 9.58 2.98
N PHE A 65 -3.36 9.16 2.13
CA PHE A 65 -3.54 8.01 1.25
C PHE A 65 -3.74 6.70 2.04
N LEU A 66 -2.90 6.48 3.07
CA LEU A 66 -3.00 5.31 3.94
C LEU A 66 -4.29 5.31 4.75
N ARG A 67 -4.71 6.48 5.24
CA ARG A 67 -6.01 6.67 5.88
C ARG A 67 -7.17 6.33 4.95
N GLY A 68 -7.06 6.71 3.68
CA GLY A 68 -8.03 6.35 2.64
C GLY A 68 -8.08 4.84 2.38
N LEU A 69 -6.93 4.16 2.30
CA LEU A 69 -6.88 2.70 2.16
C LEU A 69 -7.51 1.99 3.37
N MET A 70 -7.19 2.46 4.58
CA MET A 70 -7.75 1.92 5.81
C MET A 70 -9.27 2.13 5.86
N TRP A 71 -9.75 3.31 5.43
CA TRP A 71 -11.17 3.59 5.30
C TRP A 71 -11.87 2.64 4.32
N ILE A 72 -11.25 2.30 3.18
CA ILE A 72 -11.79 1.29 2.24
C ILE A 72 -11.87 -0.08 2.91
N CYS A 73 -10.83 -0.50 3.62
CA CYS A 73 -10.84 -1.77 4.35
C CYS A 73 -11.89 -1.81 5.48
N GLU A 74 -12.22 -0.67 6.10
CA GLU A 74 -13.21 -0.59 7.17
C GLU A 74 -14.64 -0.43 6.66
N HIS A 75 -14.89 0.36 5.61
CA HIS A 75 -16.24 0.64 5.11
C HIS A 75 -16.69 -0.27 3.97
N PHE A 76 -15.76 -0.78 3.15
CA PHE A 76 -16.10 -1.54 1.95
C PHE A 76 -16.02 -3.06 2.15
N SER A 77 -15.34 -3.54 3.19
CA SER A 77 -15.17 -4.96 3.48
C SER A 77 -16.14 -5.43 4.57
N ARG A 78 -16.76 -6.60 4.37
CA ARG A 78 -17.53 -7.32 5.40
C ARG A 78 -16.77 -8.60 5.76
N PRO A 79 -16.27 -8.76 7.00
CA PRO A 79 -16.40 -7.90 8.19
C PRO A 79 -15.54 -6.62 8.15
N CYS A 80 -16.12 -5.53 8.67
CA CYS A 80 -15.49 -4.21 8.82
C CYS A 80 -14.42 -4.26 9.94
N SER A 81 -13.20 -4.69 9.61
CA SER A 81 -12.13 -4.82 10.60
C SER A 81 -10.81 -4.30 10.04
N ARG A 82 -10.03 -3.65 10.91
CA ARG A 82 -8.66 -3.21 10.60
C ARG A 82 -7.77 -4.34 10.11
N ASN A 83 -8.05 -5.58 10.52
CA ASN A 83 -7.29 -6.77 10.12
C ASN A 83 -7.50 -7.14 8.65
N MET A 84 -8.50 -6.58 7.95
CA MET A 84 -8.69 -6.80 6.51
C MET A 84 -7.52 -6.29 5.68
N ALA A 85 -6.75 -5.33 6.17
CA ALA A 85 -5.51 -4.88 5.53
C ALA A 85 -4.52 -6.05 5.28
N PHE A 86 -4.41 -7.01 6.22
CA PHE A 86 -3.59 -8.21 6.04
C PHE A 86 -4.15 -9.17 4.99
N PHE A 87 -5.47 -9.24 4.88
CA PHE A 87 -6.14 -10.06 3.88
C PHE A 87 -5.90 -9.50 2.47
N TYR A 88 -6.04 -8.18 2.28
CA TYR A 88 -5.71 -7.52 1.01
C TYR A 88 -4.22 -7.61 0.70
N PHE A 89 -3.34 -7.49 1.71
CA PHE A 89 -1.92 -7.76 1.55
C PHE A 89 -1.70 -9.18 1.01
N GLY A 90 -2.32 -10.21 1.60
CA GLY A 90 -2.20 -11.60 1.15
C GLY A 90 -2.69 -11.81 -0.28
N ILE A 91 -3.87 -11.27 -0.63
CA ILE A 91 -4.44 -11.39 -1.99
C ILE A 91 -3.58 -10.67 -3.02
N CYS A 92 -2.92 -9.57 -2.67
CA CYS A 92 -2.04 -8.86 -3.58
C CYS A 92 -0.67 -9.56 -3.68
N MET A 93 -0.14 -10.07 -2.57
CA MET A 93 1.18 -10.70 -2.52
C MET A 93 1.24 -12.04 -3.23
N MET A 94 0.24 -12.90 -3.08
CA MET A 94 0.26 -14.25 -3.66
C MET A 94 0.37 -14.25 -5.20
N PRO A 95 -0.55 -13.63 -5.97
CA PRO A 95 -0.44 -13.55 -7.42
C PRO A 95 0.77 -12.72 -7.87
N GLY A 96 1.14 -11.67 -7.12
CA GLY A 96 2.35 -10.88 -7.41
C GLY A 96 3.64 -11.71 -7.31
N ALA A 97 3.77 -12.49 -6.24
CA ALA A 97 4.91 -13.40 -6.03
C ALA A 97 4.95 -14.49 -7.10
N VAL A 98 3.80 -15.07 -7.46
CA VAL A 98 3.72 -16.07 -8.54
C VAL A 98 4.15 -15.47 -9.88
N ALA A 99 3.70 -14.24 -10.20
CA ALA A 99 4.07 -13.55 -11.42
C ALA A 99 5.57 -13.21 -11.47
N LEU A 100 6.17 -12.80 -10.35
CA LEU A 100 7.61 -12.59 -10.23
C LEU A 100 8.40 -13.89 -10.39
N ILE A 101 8.01 -14.97 -9.70
CA ILE A 101 8.67 -16.27 -9.79
C ILE A 101 8.59 -16.81 -11.22
N HIS A 102 7.42 -16.71 -11.85
CA HIS A 102 7.24 -17.11 -13.25
C HIS A 102 8.17 -16.31 -14.17
N THR A 103 8.25 -15.00 -13.97
CA THR A 103 9.11 -14.15 -14.78
C THR A 103 10.58 -14.48 -14.58
N LEU A 104 11.04 -14.65 -13.33
CA LEU A 104 12.42 -15.03 -13.01
C LEU A 104 12.81 -16.40 -13.58
N LYS A 105 11.85 -17.32 -13.70
CA LYS A 105 12.07 -18.65 -14.27
C LYS A 105 12.13 -18.65 -15.79
N ASN A 106 11.43 -17.71 -16.43
CA ASN A 106 11.35 -17.58 -17.89
C ASN A 106 12.33 -16.54 -18.47
N TRP A 107 13.16 -15.93 -17.64
CA TRP A 107 14.23 -15.01 -18.01
C TRP A 107 15.54 -15.78 -18.25
#